data_AF-B9L3M8-F1
#
_entry.id   AF-B9L3M8-F1
#
_cell.length_a   1.000
_cell.length_b   1.000
_cell.length_c   1.000
_cell.angle_alpha   90.00
_cell.angle_beta   90.00
_cell.angle_gamma   90.00
#
_symmetry.space_group_name_H-M   'P 1'
#
loop_
_entity.id
_entity.type
_entity.pdbx_description
1 polymer ?
#
loop_
_entity_poly.entity_id
_entity_poly.type
_entity_poly.pdbx_seq_one_letter_code
_entity_poly.pdbx_strand_id
1 'polypeptide(L)' 'MEQRERPERIPWPQVLLDDIFLLLMAGLVVPTLFYLIWGLIDLGFIPLFGR' A
#
# COMPACT_ATOMS: atom_id res chain seq x y z
N MET A 1 -28.01 15.89 34.60
CA MET A 1 -27.28 16.72 33.62
C MET A 1 -26.69 15.75 32.61
N GLU A 2 -27.38 15.49 31.50
CA GLU A 2 -26.79 14.71 30.40
C GLU A 2 -25.73 15.59 29.71
N GLN A 3 -24.46 15.35 30.04
CA GLN A 3 -23.38 15.87 29.22
C GLN A 3 -23.47 15.16 27.87
N ARG A 4 -23.86 15.89 26.83
CA ARG A 4 -23.78 15.41 25.45
C ARG A 4 -22.29 15.24 25.12
N GLU A 5 -21.80 14.01 25.23
CA GLU A 5 -20.48 13.64 24.73
C GLU A 5 -20.42 14.01 23.25
N ARG A 6 -19.51 14.93 22.91
CA ARG A 6 -19.28 15.29 21.51
C ARG A 6 -18.61 14.09 20.85
N PRO A 7 -19.03 13.64 19.66
CA PRO A 7 -18.38 12.55 18.98
C PRO A 7 -16.90 12.90 18.76
N GLU A 8 -16.03 12.11 19.37
CA GLU A 8 -14.58 12.26 19.20
C GLU A 8 -14.22 11.89 17.75
N ARG A 9 -13.49 12.78 17.08
CA ARG A 9 -13.16 12.60 15.67
C ARG A 9 -12.09 11.51 15.55
N ILE A 10 -12.43 10.42 14.86
CA ILE A 10 -11.50 9.31 14.62
C ILE A 10 -10.33 9.80 13.75
N PRO A 11 -9.07 9.58 14.17
CA PRO A 11 -7.88 9.87 13.39
C PRO A 11 -7.86 9.14 12.03
N TRP A 12 -7.40 9.83 10.98
CA TRP A 12 -7.39 9.30 9.61
C TRP A 12 -6.53 8.03 9.42
N PRO A 13 -5.33 7.92 10.02
CA PRO A 13 -4.55 6.69 9.92
C PRO A 13 -5.24 5.47 10.54
N GLN A 14 -6.09 5.68 11.55
CA GLN A 14 -6.87 4.62 12.19
C GLN A 14 -7.89 4.06 11.21
N VAL A 15 -8.66 4.93 10.55
CA VAL A 15 -9.64 4.52 9.53
C VAL A 15 -8.98 3.72 8.39
N LEU A 16 -7.76 4.07 8.00
CA LEU A 16 -7.02 3.36 6.96
C LEU A 16 -6.55 1.96 7.42
N LEU A 17 -6.06 1.87 8.66
CA LEU A 17 -5.51 0.63 9.23
C LEU A 17 -6.58 -0.32 9.80
N ASP A 18 -7.80 0.18 10.02
CA ASP A 18 -8.92 -0.64 10.52
C ASP A 18 -9.60 -1.46 9.40
N ASP A 19 -9.35 -1.14 8.13
CA ASP A 19 -9.89 -1.89 6.98
C ASP A 19 -8.95 -3.03 6.56
N ILE A 20 -9.31 -4.25 6.93
CA ILE A 20 -8.54 -5.46 6.63
C ILE A 20 -8.40 -5.72 5.12
N PHE A 21 -9.37 -5.33 4.30
CA PHE A 21 -9.29 -5.51 2.84
C PHE A 21 -8.32 -4.51 2.24
N LEU A 22 -8.32 -3.28 2.75
CA LEU A 22 -7.36 -2.27 2.32
C LEU A 22 -5.93 -2.68 2.69
N LEU A 23 -5.73 -3.18 3.90
CA LEU A 23 -4.45 -3.74 4.35
C LEU A 23 -4.01 -4.95 3.52
N LEU A 24 -4.93 -5.88 3.24
CA LEU A 24 -4.68 -7.05 2.41
C LEU A 24 -4.28 -6.64 0.98
N MET A 25 -5.02 -5.69 0.40
CA MET A 25 -4.74 -5.16 -0.93
C MET A 25 -3.38 -4.47 -0.94
N ALA A 26 -3.07 -3.61 0.03
CA ALA A 26 -1.76 -2.97 0.13
C ALA A 26 -0.65 -4.02 0.27
N GLY A 27 -0.87 -5.05 1.09
CA GLY A 27 0.04 -6.17 1.29
C GLY A 27 0.31 -6.99 0.02
N LEU A 28 -0.61 -7.04 -0.94
CA LEU A 28 -0.40 -7.70 -2.23
C LEU A 28 0.12 -6.73 -3.30
N VAL A 29 -0.52 -5.58 -3.44
CA VAL A 29 -0.28 -4.61 -4.51
C VAL A 29 1.09 -3.98 -4.36
N VAL A 30 1.49 -3.55 -3.16
CA VAL A 30 2.78 -2.89 -2.94
C VAL A 30 3.96 -3.79 -3.34
N PRO A 31 4.11 -5.02 -2.81
CA PRO A 31 5.21 -5.88 -3.23
C PRO A 31 5.11 -6.33 -4.68
N THR A 32 3.91 -6.53 -5.22
CA THR A 32 3.73 -6.89 -6.63
C THR A 32 4.24 -5.78 -7.54
N LEU A 33 3.83 -4.54 -7.31
CA LEU A 33 4.30 -3.40 -8.10
C LEU A 33 5.81 -3.20 -7.93
N PHE A 34 6.32 -3.36 -6.71
CA PHE A 34 7.75 -3.27 -6.44
C PHE A 34 8.53 -4.31 -7.25
N TYR A 35 8.07 -5.58 -7.25
CA TYR A 35 8.68 -6.66 -8.00
C TYR A 35 8.60 -6.42 -9.52
N LEU A 36 7.46 -5.94 -10.02
CA LEU A 36 7.29 -5.62 -11.44
C LEU A 36 8.24 -4.50 -11.87
N ILE A 37 8.30 -3.40 -11.12
CA ILE A 37 9.19 -2.28 -11.43
C ILE A 37 10.64 -2.74 -11.39
N TRP A 38 11.02 -3.49 -10.34
CA TRP A 38 12.37 -4.04 -10.24
C TRP A 38 12.70 -4.94 -11.42
N GLY A 39 11.80 -5.85 -11.79
CA GLY A 39 11.97 -6.74 -12.93
C GLY A 39 12.07 -6.00 -14.27
N LEU A 40 11.34 -4.90 -14.45
CA LEU A 40 11.43 -4.05 -15.64
C LEU A 40 12.78 -3.30 -15.71
N ILE A 41 13.25 -2.80 -14.57
CA ILE A 41 14.57 -2.17 -14.45
C ILE A 41 15.64 -3.20 -14.83
N ASP A 42 15.60 -4.38 -14.21
CA ASP A 42 16.55 -5.48 -14.47
C ASP A 42 16.52 -5.90 -15.95
N LEU A 43 15.33 -6.08 -16.52
CA LEU A 43 15.15 -6.43 -17.94
C LEU A 43 15.75 -5.37 -18.88
N GLY A 44 15.63 -4.08 -18.55
CA GLY A 44 16.23 -2.99 -19.34
C GLY A 44 17.76 -2.98 -19.32
N PHE A 45 18.39 -3.59 -18.31
CA PHE A 45 19.84 -3.70 -18.19
C PHE A 45 20.42 -5.00 -18.76
N ILE A 46 19.58 -5.97 -19.18
CA ILE A 46 20.06 -7.19 -19.84
C ILE A 46 20.56 -6.83 -21.26
N PRO A 47 21.85 -7.04 -21.58
CA PRO A 47 22.36 -6.81 -22.92
C PRO A 47 21.73 -7.83 -23.89
N LEU A 48 20.90 -7.32 -24.81
CA LEU A 48 20.17 -8.16 -25.78
C LEU A 48 21.06 -8.77 -26.86
N PHE A 49 22.31 -8.30 -26.99
CA PHE A 49 23.28 -8.80 -27.96
C PHE A 49 24.63 -9.02 -27.28
N GLY A 50 24.88 -10.26 -26.87
CA GLY A 50 26.22 -10.76 -26.61
C GLY A 50 26.95 -11.01 -27.93
N ARG A 51 27.46 -9.94 -28.55
CA ARG A 51 28.57 -9.95 -29.51
C ARG A 51 29.44 -8.73 -29.26
#